data_AF-A0A954S6W1-F1
#
_entry.id   AF-A0A954S6W1-F1
#
_cell.length_a   1.000
_cell.length_b   1.000
_cell.length_c   1.000
_cell.angle_alpha   90.00
_cell.angle_beta   90.00
_cell.angle_gamma   90.00
#
_symmetry.space_group_name_H-M   'P 1'
#
loop_
_entity.id
_entity.type
_entity.pdbx_description
1 polymer ?
#
loop_
_entity_poly.entity_id
_entity_poly.type
_entity_poly.pdbx_seq_one_letter_code
_entity_poly.pdbx_strand_id
1 'polypeptide(L)' 'MSEWISEAEIDKRRTPRQGQKLPDAQLNTPDGPHIVEFGGAYDKRKLTGFHRWCASEHLSYEVW' A
#
# COMPACT_ATOMS: atom_id res chain seq x y z
N MET A 1 -14.89 -12.12 4.88
CA MET A 1 -15.16 -10.72 5.24
C MET A 1 -13.94 -9.91 4.82
N SER A 2 -14.13 -8.74 4.22
CA SER A 2 -13.01 -7.87 3.86
C SER A 2 -12.74 -6.88 5.01
N GLU A 3 -11.48 -6.68 5.37
CA GLU A 3 -11.07 -5.77 6.46
C GLU A 3 -10.31 -4.57 5.88
N TRP A 4 -10.73 -3.36 6.23
CA TRP A 4 -10.00 -2.14 5.91
C TRP A 4 -8.95 -1.84 6.99
N ILE A 5 -7.71 -1.60 6.57
CA ILE A 5 -6.60 -1.24 7.43
C ILE A 5 -6.04 0.08 6.94
N SER A 6 -6.10 1.12 7.77
CA SER A 6 -5.51 2.43 7.47
C SER A 6 -3.98 2.42 7.64
N GLU A 7 -3.29 3.36 7.00
CA GLU A 7 -1.85 3.58 7.17
C GLU A 7 -1.41 3.55 8.65
N ALA A 8 -2.14 4.25 9.53
CA ALA A 8 -1.81 4.31 10.96
C ALA A 8 -1.90 2.95 11.67
N GLU A 9 -2.77 2.06 11.19
CA GLU A 9 -2.87 0.69 11.69
C GLU A 9 -1.80 -0.21 11.07
N ILE A 10 -1.44 0.02 9.80
CA ILE A 10 -0.31 -0.66 9.14
C ILE A 10 1.00 -0.34 9.87
N ASP A 11 1.22 0.92 10.24
CA ASP A 11 2.41 1.38 10.97
C ASP A 11 2.56 0.65 12.31
N LYS A 12 1.45 0.50 13.06
CA LYS A 12 1.42 -0.24 14.32
C LYS A 12 1.68 -1.74 14.15
N ARG A 13 1.17 -2.34 13.06
CA ARG A 13 1.25 -3.78 12.81
C ARG A 13 2.60 -4.20 12.22
N ARG A 14 3.33 -3.31 11.54
CA ARG A 14 4.65 -3.62 10.97
C ARG A 14 5.77 -3.41 11.98
N THR A 15 6.78 -4.25 11.91
CA THR A 15 8.07 -3.93 12.55
C THR A 15 8.64 -2.68 11.89
N PRO A 16 8.98 -1.62 12.66
CA PRO A 16 9.50 -0.38 12.10
C PRO A 16 10.74 -0.66 11.24
N ARG A 17 10.62 -0.42 9.93
CA ARG A 17 11.76 -0.39 9.01
C ARG A 17 11.97 1.05 8.62
N GLN A 18 13.05 1.64 9.13
CA GLN A 18 13.40 3.03 8.82
C GLN A 18 13.43 3.24 7.29
N GLY A 19 12.68 4.24 6.82
CA GLY A 19 12.66 4.65 5.42
C GLY A 19 11.75 3.85 4.49
N GLN A 20 10.98 2.87 4.99
CA GLN A 20 10.02 2.15 4.16
C GLN A 20 8.69 2.90 4.10
N LYS A 21 8.27 3.33 2.90
CA LYS A 21 6.96 3.98 2.69
C LYS A 21 5.84 2.97 2.99
N LEU A 22 4.83 3.41 3.74
CA LEU A 22 3.59 2.66 3.95
C LEU A 22 2.57 3.08 2.89
N PRO A 23 1.71 2.16 2.43
CA PRO A 23 0.56 2.55 1.62
C PRO A 23 -0.48 3.28 2.46
N ASP A 24 -1.30 4.10 1.81
CA ASP A 24 -2.36 4.86 2.49
C ASP A 24 -3.39 3.92 3.16
N ALA A 25 -3.68 2.79 2.52
CA ALA A 25 -4.48 1.73 3.12
C ALA A 25 -4.21 0.35 2.50
N GLN A 26 -4.66 -0.67 3.23
CA GLN A 26 -4.69 -2.06 2.78
C GLN A 26 -6.07 -2.64 3.07
N LEU A 27 -6.66 -3.26 2.05
CA LEU A 27 -7.86 -4.06 2.17
C LEU A 27 -7.46 -5.53 2.20
N ASN A 28 -7.70 -6.22 3.31
CA ASN A 28 -7.55 -7.67 3.37
C ASN A 28 -8.81 -8.31 2.79
N THR A 29 -8.68 -8.94 1.62
CA THR A 29 -9.75 -9.68 0.96
C THR A 29 -9.52 -11.20 1.08
N PRO A 30 -10.53 -12.04 0.83
CA PRO A 30 -10.33 -13.49 0.76
C PRO A 30 -9.30 -13.93 -0.29
N ASP A 31 -9.12 -13.14 -1.36
CA ASP A 31 -8.19 -13.41 -2.45
C ASP A 31 -6.76 -12.89 -2.17
N GLY A 32 -6.58 -12.16 -1.06
CA GLY A 32 -5.30 -11.62 -0.63
C GLY A 32 -5.34 -10.12 -0.27
N PRO A 33 -4.19 -9.55 0.13
CA PRO A 33 -4.08 -8.13 0.41
C PRO A 33 -4.19 -7.31 -0.87
N HIS A 34 -5.01 -6.28 -0.82
CA HIS A 34 -5.17 -5.28 -1.87
C HIS A 34 -4.74 -3.92 -1.34
N ILE A 35 -3.78 -3.28 -2.00
CA ILE A 35 -3.20 -2.01 -1.57
C ILE A 35 -3.96 -0.84 -2.19
N VAL A 36 -4.25 0.19 -1.40
CA VAL A 36 -4.89 1.41 -1.88
C VAL A 36 -3.93 2.56 -1.66
N GLU A 37 -3.70 3.33 -2.72
CA GLU A 37 -2.96 4.58 -2.66
C GLU A 37 -3.82 5.73 -3.20
N PHE A 38 -3.99 6.79 -2.41
CA PHE A 38 -4.66 8.00 -2.84
C PHE A 38 -3.63 8.85 -3.60
N GLY A 39 -3.64 8.66 -4.91
CA GLY A 39 -2.72 9.21 -5.89
C GLY A 39 -3.03 10.66 -6.25
N GLY A 40 -3.03 11.56 -5.27
CA GLY A 40 -3.11 13.01 -5.49
C GLY A 40 -1.97 13.57 -6.36
N ALA A 41 -1.37 14.70 -5.99
CA ALA A 41 -0.30 15.33 -6.77
C ALA A 41 1.06 14.57 -6.71
N TYR A 42 1.09 13.26 -6.96
CA TYR A 42 2.32 12.50 -7.06
C TYR A 42 3.07 12.82 -8.34
N ASP A 43 4.38 13.06 -8.20
CA ASP A 43 5.26 13.07 -9.34
C ASP A 43 5.40 11.66 -9.95
N LYS A 44 5.74 11.60 -11.24
CA LYS A 44 5.90 10.35 -11.99
C LYS A 44 6.88 9.37 -11.32
N ARG A 45 7.89 9.86 -10.60
CA ARG A 45 8.90 9.00 -9.96
C ARG A 45 8.30 8.27 -8.76
N LYS A 46 7.51 8.96 -7.93
CA LYS A 46 6.79 8.36 -6.79
C LYS A 46 5.83 7.27 -7.25
N LEU A 47 5.01 7.58 -8.25
CA LEU A 47 4.04 6.61 -8.79
C LEU A 47 4.75 5.38 -9.40
N THR A 48 5.86 5.60 -10.13
CA THR A 48 6.68 4.50 -10.67
C THR A 48 7.27 3.63 -9.56
N GLY A 49 7.75 4.24 -8.46
CA GLY A 49 8.27 3.52 -7.31
C GLY A 49 7.21 2.65 -6.65
N PHE A 50 6.01 3.19 -6.48
CA PHE A 50 4.86 2.46 -5.95
C PHE A 50 4.51 1.24 -6.81
N HIS A 51 4.35 1.41 -8.13
CA HIS A 51 4.06 0.29 -9.04
C HIS A 51 5.12 -0.81 -8.98
N ARG A 52 6.40 -0.44 -8.89
CA ARG A 52 7.52 -1.40 -8.79
C ARG A 52 7.46 -2.19 -7.49
N TRP A 53 7.16 -1.53 -6.38
CA TRP A 53 7.05 -2.17 -5.08
C TRP A 53 5.87 -3.16 -5.06
N CYS A 54 4.69 -2.77 -5.54
CA CYS A 54 3.56 -3.70 -5.62
C CYS A 54 3.87 -4.89 -6.53
N ALA A 55 4.55 -4.67 -7.66
CA ALA A 55 4.95 -5.75 -8.56
C ALA A 55 5.98 -6.71 -7.93
N SER A 56 6.96 -6.22 -7.17
CA SER A 56 7.96 -7.10 -6.53
C SER A 56 7.35 -7.97 -5.44
N GLU A 57 6.36 -7.45 -4.73
CA GLU A 57 5.66 -8.14 -3.65
C GLU A 57 4.44 -8.94 -4.13
N HIS A 58 4.15 -8.95 -5.44
CA HIS A 58 2.96 -9.58 -6.04
C HIS A 58 1.63 -9.10 -5.42
N LEU A 59 1.57 -7.82 -5.07
CA LEU A 59 0.40 -7.22 -4.44
C LEU A 59 -0.56 -6.69 -5.50
N SER A 60 -1.85 -6.98 -5.31
CA SER A 60 -2.91 -6.29 -6.04
C SER A 60 -3.05 -4.87 -5.49
N TYR A 61 -3.33 -3.88 -6.35
CA TYR A 61 -3.47 -2.50 -5.90
C TYR A 61 -4.32 -1.62 -6.81
N GLU A 62 -4.79 -0.52 -6.25
CA GLU A 62 -5.48 0.57 -6.94
C GLU A 62 -4.88 1.93 -6.56
N VAL A 63 -4.97 2.88 -7.50
CA VAL A 63 -4.53 4.27 -7.34
C VAL A 63 -5.69 5.17 -7.69
N TRP A 64 -6.08 6.05 -6.78
CA TRP A 64 -7.24 6.96 -6.91
C TRP A 64 -6.82 8.42 -7.05
#